data_AF-A0A7S1Q8U5-F1
#
_entry.id   AF-A0A7S1Q8U5-F1
#
_cell.length_a   1.000
_cell.length_b   1.000
_cell.length_c   1.000
_cell.angle_alpha   90.00
_cell.angle_beta   90.00
_cell.angle_gamma   90.00
#
_symmetry.space_group_name_H-M   'P 1'
#
loop_
_entity.id
_entity.type
_entity.pdbx_description
1 polymer ?
#
loop_
_entity_poly.entity_id
_entity_poly.type
_entity_poly.pdbx_seq_one_letter_code
_entity_poly.pdbx_strand_id
1 'polypeptide(L)'
;AAATFRFMATMNPGGDFGKRELSPALRNRFTELYVRSLTELGEVRQIVEARLAPSLREPVGDAMARALLYIAEAGAVGSSAAAAAKVPGAPKEAQFHVSVRDVVAWVAFMNAVE
;
A
#
# COMPACT_ATOMS: atom_id res chain seq x y z
N ALA A 1 6.01 35.29 -12.46
CA ALA A 1 5.95 33.99 -11.75
C ALA A 1 5.09 34.17 -10.51
N ALA A 2 4.20 33.22 -10.19
CA ALA A 2 3.38 33.28 -8.99
C ALA A 2 4.17 32.72 -7.79
N ALA A 3 4.30 33.49 -6.71
CA ALA A 3 5.09 33.12 -5.53
C ALA A 3 4.62 31.84 -4.82
N THR A 4 3.36 31.47 -5.02
CA THR A 4 2.71 30.30 -4.41
C THR A 4 2.64 29.08 -5.33
N PHE A 5 3.10 29.19 -6.58
CA PHE A 5 3.06 28.06 -7.50
C PHE A 5 4.03 26.96 -7.04
N ARG A 6 3.51 25.74 -6.92
CA ARG A 6 4.28 24.53 -6.64
C ARG A 6 3.95 23.47 -7.69
N PHE A 7 4.98 22.87 -8.26
CA PHE A 7 4.82 21.75 -9.18
C PHE A 7 4.98 20.43 -8.41
N MET A 8 4.05 19.51 -8.61
CA MET A 8 4.05 18.18 -7.99
C MET A 8 4.05 17.12 -9.10
N ALA A 9 4.76 16.03 -8.87
CA ALA A 9 4.82 14.89 -9.78
C ALA A 9 4.90 13.59 -8.97
N THR A 10 4.43 12.50 -9.55
CA THR A 10 4.54 11.15 -8.97
C THR A 10 5.38 10.26 -9.88
N MET A 11 6.09 9.30 -9.30
CA MET A 11 6.78 8.25 -10.03
C MET A 11 6.05 6.93 -9.80
N ASN A 12 6.03 6.06 -10.81
CA ASN A 12 5.57 4.69 -10.59
C ASN A 12 6.44 4.02 -9.51
N PRO A 13 5.87 3.16 -8.66
CA PRO A 13 6.64 2.43 -7.66
C PRO A 13 7.71 1.54 -8.31
N GLY A 14 8.77 1.22 -7.56
CA GLY A 14 9.83 0.33 -8.04
C GLY A 14 9.27 -1.06 -8.39
N GLY A 15 9.72 -1.63 -9.50
CA GLY A 15 9.25 -2.93 -10.00
C GLY A 15 8.09 -2.89 -11.00
N ASP A 16 7.51 -1.71 -11.26
CA ASP A 16 6.47 -1.56 -12.30
C ASP A 16 7.08 -1.64 -13.72
N PHE A 17 6.44 -2.40 -14.61
CA PHE A 17 6.97 -2.65 -15.95
C PHE A 17 7.01 -1.35 -16.76
N GLY A 18 8.17 -1.03 -17.35
CA GLY A 18 8.34 0.18 -18.15
C GLY A 18 8.66 1.44 -17.33
N LYS A 19 8.87 1.32 -16.01
CA LYS A 19 9.37 2.44 -15.22
C LYS A 19 10.74 2.90 -15.74
N ARG A 20 10.83 4.18 -16.11
CA ARG A 20 12.09 4.85 -16.39
C ARG A 20 12.44 5.74 -15.21
N GLU A 21 13.58 5.48 -14.60
CA GLU A 21 14.08 6.33 -13.53
C GLU A 21 14.40 7.73 -14.06
N LEU A 22 14.01 8.74 -13.30
CA LEU A 22 14.37 10.12 -13.62
C LEU A 22 15.89 10.27 -13.55
N SER A 23 16.45 11.10 -14.43
CA SER A 23 17.89 11.39 -14.40
C SER A 23 18.28 12.05 -13.07
N PRO A 24 19.49 11.82 -12.55
CA PRO A 24 19.93 12.45 -11.29
C PRO A 24 19.77 13.97 -11.30
N ALA A 25 20.02 14.62 -12.43
CA ALA A 25 19.87 16.07 -12.59
C ALA A 25 18.42 16.55 -12.43
N LEU A 26 17.43 15.76 -12.88
CA LEU A 26 16.02 16.11 -12.72
C LEU A 26 15.53 15.80 -11.31
N ARG A 27 15.90 14.64 -10.74
CA ARG A 27 15.55 14.27 -9.36
C ARG A 27 16.06 15.28 -8.34
N ASN A 28 17.27 15.78 -8.51
CA ASN A 28 17.87 16.79 -7.62
C ASN A 28 17.16 18.16 -7.65
N ARG A 29 16.23 18.39 -8.60
CA ARG A 29 15.38 19.59 -8.64
C ARG A 29 14.07 19.43 -7.87
N PHE A 30 13.76 18.22 -7.39
CA PHE A 30 12.58 17.91 -6.59
C PHE A 30 12.96 17.53 -5.17
N THR A 31 12.00 17.67 -4.27
CA THR A 31 12.02 16.98 -2.97
C THR A 31 11.28 15.68 -3.14
N GLU A 32 12.00 14.56 -3.04
CA GLU A 32 11.41 13.23 -3.13
C GLU A 32 10.75 12.83 -1.79
N LEU A 33 9.52 12.34 -1.87
CA LEU A 33 8.78 11.80 -0.73
C LEU A 33 8.45 10.33 -1.04
N TYR A 34 8.88 9.44 -0.17
CA TYR A 34 8.61 8.00 -0.28
C TYR A 34 7.38 7.65 0.55
N VAL A 35 6.39 7.03 -0.10
CA VAL A 35 5.19 6.52 0.57
C VAL A 35 5.42 5.06 0.95
N ARG A 36 5.27 4.75 2.24
CA ARG A 36 5.39 3.38 2.74
C ARG A 36 4.12 2.58 2.44
N SER A 37 4.28 1.26 2.34
CA SER A 37 3.17 0.31 2.26
C SER A 37 2.28 0.35 3.51
N LEU A 38 1.02 -0.09 3.36
CA LEU A 38 0.08 -0.22 4.47
C LEU A 38 0.46 -1.45 5.32
N THR A 39 0.98 -1.20 6.51
CA THR A 39 1.34 -2.24 7.49
C THR A 39 0.62 -2.08 8.82
N GLU A 40 0.09 -0.89 9.10
CA GLU A 40 -0.51 -0.57 10.38
C GLU A 40 -2.02 -0.85 10.37
N LEU A 41 -2.48 -1.62 11.36
CA LEU A 41 -3.89 -1.98 11.51
C LEU A 41 -4.80 -0.75 11.56
N GLY A 42 -4.41 0.27 12.31
CA GLY A 42 -5.21 1.50 12.43
C GLY A 42 -5.44 2.19 11.09
N GLU A 43 -4.43 2.22 10.22
CA GLU A 43 -4.53 2.87 8.90
C GLU A 43 -5.43 2.06 7.96
N VAL A 44 -5.23 0.74 7.90
CA VAL A 44 -6.07 -0.14 7.07
C VAL A 44 -7.52 -0.06 7.54
N ARG A 45 -7.76 -0.13 8.84
CA ARG A 45 -9.10 -0.02 9.43
C ARG A 45 -9.76 1.30 9.10
N GLN A 46 -9.04 2.41 9.20
CA GLN A 46 -9.57 3.72 8.86
C GLN A 46 -10.01 3.79 7.38
N ILE A 47 -9.24 3.20 6.46
CA ILE A 47 -9.61 3.14 5.04
C ILE A 47 -10.84 2.25 4.82
N VAL A 48 -10.89 1.09 5.49
CA VAL A 48 -12.03 0.15 5.42
C VAL A 48 -13.30 0.84 5.91
N GLU A 49 -13.33 1.33 7.14
CA GLU A 49 -14.52 1.92 7.77
C GLU A 49 -15.03 3.17 7.04
N ALA A 50 -14.12 3.97 6.46
CA ALA A 50 -14.48 5.14 5.67
C ALA A 50 -15.23 4.80 4.38
N ARG A 51 -15.10 3.57 3.86
CA ARG A 51 -15.67 3.13 2.58
C ARG A 51 -16.73 2.03 2.72
N LEU A 52 -16.72 1.31 3.83
CA LEU A 52 -17.68 0.25 4.12
C LEU A 52 -19.06 0.85 4.42
N ALA A 53 -20.12 0.14 4.00
CA ALA A 53 -21.49 0.52 4.26
C ALA A 53 -21.75 0.67 5.78
N PRO A 54 -22.55 1.66 6.23
CA PRO A 54 -22.74 1.92 7.65
C PRO A 54 -23.21 0.71 8.46
N SER A 55 -24.06 -0.13 7.85
CA SER A 55 -24.58 -1.39 8.40
C SER A 55 -23.50 -2.44 8.69
N LEU A 56 -22.37 -2.38 7.97
CA LEU A 56 -21.28 -3.34 8.06
C LEU A 56 -20.10 -2.83 8.91
N ARG A 57 -20.00 -1.54 9.23
CA ARG A 57 -18.80 -0.98 9.91
C ARG A 57 -18.43 -1.71 11.19
N GLU A 58 -19.41 -2.03 12.01
CA GLU A 58 -19.19 -2.74 13.28
C GLU A 58 -20.00 -4.04 13.29
N PRO A 59 -19.37 -5.20 13.57
CA PRO A 59 -17.94 -5.42 13.86
C PRO A 59 -17.08 -5.71 12.60
N VAL A 60 -17.64 -5.66 11.39
CA VAL A 60 -16.98 -6.20 10.19
C VAL A 60 -15.77 -5.38 9.76
N GLY A 61 -15.77 -4.07 9.99
CA GLY A 61 -14.65 -3.18 9.61
C GLY A 61 -13.32 -3.57 10.25
N ASP A 62 -13.29 -3.75 11.58
CA ASP A 62 -12.08 -4.16 12.32
C ASP A 62 -11.63 -5.58 11.93
N ALA A 63 -12.59 -6.51 11.82
CA ALA A 63 -12.31 -7.89 11.42
C ALA A 63 -11.71 -7.96 10.01
N MET A 64 -12.25 -7.20 9.07
CA MET A 64 -11.77 -7.11 7.69
C MET A 64 -10.36 -6.52 7.61
N ALA A 65 -10.07 -5.45 8.37
CA ALA A 65 -8.75 -4.84 8.41
C ALA A 65 -7.68 -5.82 8.93
N ARG A 66 -7.99 -6.58 9.99
CA ARG A 66 -7.11 -7.64 10.51
C ARG A 66 -6.90 -8.75 9.50
N ALA A 67 -7.96 -9.20 8.83
CA ALA A 67 -7.88 -10.24 7.84
C ALA A 67 -6.99 -9.84 6.65
N LEU A 68 -7.11 -8.61 6.16
CA LEU A 68 -6.29 -8.10 5.04
C LEU A 68 -4.80 -8.06 5.39
N LEU A 69 -4.46 -7.60 6.61
CA LEU A 69 -3.06 -7.60 7.07
C LEU A 69 -2.54 -9.02 7.29
N TYR A 70 -3.35 -9.89 7.89
CA TYR A 70 -2.98 -11.30 8.09
C TYR A 70 -2.72 -12.01 6.75
N ILE A 71 -3.56 -11.81 5.74
CA ILE A 71 -3.36 -12.36 4.40
C ILE A 71 -2.09 -11.80 3.79
N ALA A 72 -1.80 -10.51 3.97
CA ALA A 72 -0.58 -9.92 3.45
C ALA A 72 0.68 -10.55 4.08
N GLU A 73 0.66 -10.77 5.40
CA GLU A 73 1.74 -11.42 6.12
C GLU A 73 1.86 -12.91 5.75
N ALA A 74 0.76 -13.66 5.72
CA ALA A 74 0.75 -15.09 5.39
C ALA A 74 1.15 -15.35 3.93
N GLY A 75 0.71 -14.49 3.00
CA GLY A 75 1.13 -14.50 1.59
C GLY A 75 2.63 -14.28 1.43
N ALA A 76 3.25 -13.48 2.31
CA ALA A 76 4.69 -13.39 2.38
C ALA A 76 5.30 -14.74 2.78
N VAL A 77 4.83 -15.39 3.86
CA VAL A 77 5.38 -16.65 4.39
C VAL A 77 5.37 -17.81 3.37
N GLY A 78 4.38 -17.87 2.49
CA GLY A 78 4.27 -18.91 1.44
C GLY A 78 5.13 -18.67 0.19
N SER A 79 5.74 -17.49 0.05
CA SER A 79 6.58 -17.13 -1.10
C SER A 79 8.05 -17.47 -0.83
N SER A 80 8.78 -17.93 -1.86
CA SER A 80 10.24 -18.18 -1.79
C SER A 80 11.03 -16.92 -1.35
N ALA A 81 10.42 -15.75 -1.49
CA ALA A 81 10.91 -14.46 -1.04
C ALA A 81 10.95 -14.31 0.50
N ALA A 82 10.06 -14.95 1.27
CA ALA A 82 10.11 -14.92 2.74
C ALA A 82 11.23 -15.77 3.35
N ALA A 83 11.68 -16.82 2.64
CA ALA A 83 12.89 -17.55 3.03
C ALA A 83 14.13 -16.68 2.84
N ALA A 84 14.17 -15.85 1.79
CA ALA A 84 15.26 -14.90 1.54
C ALA A 84 15.25 -13.73 2.54
N ALA A 85 14.08 -13.25 2.98
CA ALA A 85 13.94 -12.14 3.94
C ALA A 85 14.49 -12.43 5.36
N LYS A 86 14.72 -13.70 5.72
CA LYS A 86 15.36 -14.10 6.99
C LYS A 86 16.90 -14.02 6.96
N VAL A 87 17.51 -13.71 5.82
CA VAL A 87 18.95 -13.51 5.69
C VAL A 87 19.30 -12.06 6.06
N PRO A 88 20.25 -11.82 6.99
CA PRO A 88 20.71 -10.46 7.28
C PRO A 88 21.25 -9.78 6.02
N GLY A 89 20.61 -8.70 5.58
CA GLY A 89 20.97 -7.97 4.34
C GLY A 89 20.11 -8.27 3.12
N ALA A 90 19.03 -9.04 3.24
CA ALA A 90 18.10 -9.28 2.14
C ALA A 90 17.38 -7.97 1.69
N PRO A 91 17.13 -7.80 0.38
CA PRO A 91 16.40 -6.64 -0.12
C PRO A 91 14.98 -6.61 0.45
N LYS A 92 14.58 -5.45 1.00
CA LYS A 92 13.25 -5.20 1.60
C LYS A 92 12.07 -5.34 0.61
N GLU A 93 12.35 -5.57 -0.66
CA GLU A 93 11.40 -5.61 -1.78
C GLU A 93 10.66 -6.95 -1.91
N ALA A 94 11.03 -7.94 -1.09
CA ALA A 94 10.47 -9.29 -1.07
C ALA A 94 9.22 -9.45 -0.18
N GLN A 95 8.68 -8.37 0.38
CA GLN A 95 7.56 -8.44 1.31
C GLN A 95 6.24 -8.22 0.55
N PHE A 96 5.34 -9.21 0.61
CA PHE A 96 3.99 -9.06 0.07
C PHE A 96 3.24 -8.02 0.92
N HIS A 97 2.67 -7.01 0.29
CA HIS A 97 1.98 -5.91 0.97
C HIS A 97 0.55 -5.79 0.47
N VAL A 98 -0.38 -5.47 1.38
CA VAL A 98 -1.72 -5.03 0.99
C VAL A 98 -1.64 -3.61 0.44
N SER A 99 -2.11 -3.40 -0.79
CA SER A 99 -2.21 -2.06 -1.36
C SER A 99 -3.55 -1.41 -1.01
N VAL A 100 -3.62 -0.08 -1.07
CA VAL A 100 -4.90 0.66 -0.94
C VAL A 100 -5.93 0.15 -1.96
N ARG A 101 -5.47 -0.23 -3.17
CA ARG A 101 -6.34 -0.76 -4.23
C ARG A 101 -7.01 -2.06 -3.79
N ASP A 102 -6.26 -2.95 -3.15
CA ASP A 102 -6.79 -4.23 -2.66
C ASP A 102 -7.84 -3.99 -1.57
N VAL A 103 -7.53 -3.11 -0.60
CA VAL A 103 -8.48 -2.73 0.46
C VAL A 103 -9.79 -2.22 -0.15
N VAL A 104 -9.71 -1.27 -1.09
CA VAL A 104 -10.89 -0.68 -1.73
C VAL A 104 -11.68 -1.72 -2.54
N ALA A 105 -10.99 -2.63 -3.25
CA ALA A 105 -11.64 -3.68 -4.01
C ALA A 105 -12.43 -4.65 -3.10
N TRP A 106 -11.83 -5.06 -1.98
CA TRP A 106 -12.53 -5.89 -1.00
C TRP A 106 -13.71 -5.16 -0.36
N VAL A 107 -13.57 -3.87 -0.05
CA VAL A 107 -14.69 -3.09 0.50
C VAL A 107 -15.83 -3.00 -0.51
N ALA A 108 -15.51 -2.77 -1.78
CA ALA A 108 -16.51 -2.74 -2.84
C ALA A 108 -17.24 -4.08 -2.97
N PHE A 109 -16.53 -5.20 -2.84
CA PHE A 109 -17.13 -6.53 -2.79
C PHE A 109 -18.07 -6.68 -1.59
N MET A 110 -17.64 -6.31 -0.39
CA MET A 110 -18.45 -6.41 0.82
C MET A 110 -19.72 -5.54 0.76
N ASN A 111 -19.62 -4.34 0.19
CA ASN A 111 -20.79 -3.47 -0.01
C ASN A 111 -21.74 -3.99 -1.09
N ALA A 112 -21.26 -4.80 -2.05
CA ALA A 112 -22.10 -5.34 -3.13
C ALA A 112 -22.89 -6.58 -2.70
N VAL A 113 -22.56 -7.18 -1.56
CA VAL A 113 -23.25 -8.36 -0.99
C VAL A 113 -24.22 -7.99 0.14
N GLU A 114 -24.34 -6.70 0.46
CA GLU A 114 -25.46 -6.13 1.24
C GLU A 114 -26.74 -6.11 0.39
#